data_AF-A0A4Y2ERP7-F1
#
_entry.id   AF-A0A4Y2ERP7-F1
#
_cell.length_a   1.000
_cell.length_b   1.000
_cell.length_c   1.000
_cell.angle_alpha   90.00
_cell.angle_beta   90.00
_cell.angle_gamma   90.00
#
_symmetry.space_group_name_H-M   'P 1'
#
loop_
_entity.id
_entity.type
_entity.pdbx_description
1 polymer ?
#
loop_
_entity_poly.entity_id
_entity_poly.type
_entity_poly.pdbx_seq_one_letter_code
_entity_poly.pdbx_strand_id
1 'polypeptide(L)'
;MQGSDIKEALSLIYAPNSLDKMLTGHAHVRAHTLLHLTFETIISKEFVIDDDMDANLQNTIEDVKNNTISYNDIENCDEETEALLYQCNKKLKQYEGRGSTAKLWIQYFHMV
;
A
#
# COMPACT_ATOMS: atom_id res chain seq x y z
N MET A 1 -1.51 7.75 17.13
CA MET A 1 -2.46 6.74 16.62
C MET A 1 -2.11 5.41 17.25
N GLN A 2 -2.91 4.99 18.23
CA GLN A 2 -2.70 3.74 18.97
C GLN A 2 -3.57 2.67 18.29
N GLY A 3 -3.03 1.48 18.01
CA GLY A 3 -3.75 0.40 17.32
C GLY A 3 -3.51 0.30 15.81
N SER A 4 -2.43 0.87 15.28
CA SER A 4 -2.04 0.67 13.88
C SER A 4 -1.26 -0.64 13.64
N ASP A 5 -1.03 -1.45 14.67
CA ASP A 5 -0.26 -2.71 14.68
C ASP A 5 1.14 -2.66 14.04
N ILE A 6 1.65 -1.48 13.65
CA ILE A 6 2.98 -1.31 13.04
C ILE A 6 4.09 -1.80 13.96
N LYS A 7 3.95 -1.62 15.27
CA LYS A 7 4.92 -2.09 16.26
C LYS A 7 4.89 -3.61 16.36
N GLU A 8 3.71 -4.23 16.25
CA GLU A 8 3.55 -5.68 16.25
C GLU A 8 4.15 -6.28 14.97
N ALA A 9 3.82 -5.71 13.82
CA ALA A 9 4.37 -6.12 12.53
C ALA A 9 5.91 -5.98 12.49
N LEU A 10 6.44 -4.82 12.89
CA LEU A 10 7.89 -4.59 12.91
C LEU A 10 8.62 -5.40 14.00
N SER A 11 7.93 -5.88 15.05
CA SER A 11 8.54 -6.75 16.06
C SER A 11 8.94 -8.13 15.54
N LEU A 12 8.43 -8.50 14.36
CA LEU A 12 8.84 -9.70 13.64
C LEU A 12 10.26 -9.58 13.05
N ILE A 13 10.77 -8.36 12.88
CA ILE A 13 12.04 -8.07 12.19
C ILE A 13 13.04 -7.41 13.15
N TYR A 14 12.56 -6.56 14.05
CA TYR A 14 13.39 -5.79 14.98
C TYR A 14 13.12 -6.16 16.43
N ALA A 15 14.16 -6.05 17.27
CA ALA A 15 14.01 -6.19 18.70
C ALA A 15 13.04 -5.12 19.26
N PRO A 16 12.10 -5.49 20.16
CA PRO A 16 11.08 -4.56 20.68
C PRO A 16 11.64 -3.25 21.24
N ASN A 17 12.75 -3.33 21.99
CA ASN A 17 13.40 -2.17 22.59
C ASN A 17 13.96 -1.17 21.55
N SER A 18 14.26 -1.64 20.33
CA SER A 18 14.70 -0.78 19.23
C SER A 18 13.52 -0.05 18.59
N LEU A 19 12.36 -0.70 18.50
CA LEU A 19 11.14 -0.10 17.95
C LEU A 19 10.68 1.10 18.78
N ASP A 20 10.79 1.01 20.10
CA ASP A 20 10.44 2.10 21.00
C ASP A 20 11.29 3.36 20.79
N LYS A 21 12.50 3.21 20.25
CA LYS A 21 13.34 4.36 19.87
C LYS A 21 13.07 4.80 18.44
N MET A 22 12.89 3.85 17.53
CA MET A 22 12.70 4.08 16.10
C MET A 22 11.35 4.73 15.77
N LEU A 23 10.30 4.43 16.53
CA LEU A 23 8.93 4.89 16.31
C LEU A 23 8.57 6.06 17.24
N THR A 24 9.49 7.00 17.45
CA THR A 24 9.26 8.19 18.28
C THR A 24 8.97 9.44 17.46
N GLY A 25 7.98 10.23 17.88
CA GLY A 25 7.63 11.49 17.24
C GLY A 25 7.37 11.36 15.74
N HIS A 26 7.95 12.26 14.93
CA HIS A 26 7.78 12.27 13.48
C HIS A 26 8.36 11.03 12.77
N ALA A 27 9.31 10.33 13.38
CA ALA A 27 9.87 9.11 12.80
C ALA A 27 8.80 8.02 12.64
N HIS A 28 7.78 8.01 13.51
CA HIS A 28 6.64 7.10 13.40
C HIS A 28 5.83 7.31 12.11
N VAL A 29 5.50 8.56 11.78
CA VAL A 29 4.76 8.89 10.54
C VAL A 29 5.59 8.51 9.32
N ARG A 30 6.88 8.84 9.33
CA ARG A 30 7.80 8.47 8.25
C ARG A 30 7.92 6.95 8.09
N ALA A 31 7.99 6.21 9.20
CA ALA A 31 8.02 4.75 9.17
C ALA A 31 6.73 4.18 8.56
N HIS A 32 5.57 4.74 8.89
CA HIS A 32 4.30 4.38 8.27
C HIS A 32 4.32 4.54 6.75
N THR A 33 4.65 5.76 6.26
CA THR A 33 4.68 6.03 4.83
C THR A 33 5.67 5.14 4.08
N LEU A 34 6.88 4.97 4.62
CA LEU A 34 7.91 4.16 3.97
C LEU A 34 7.56 2.67 3.96
N LEU A 35 6.97 2.16 5.04
CA LEU A 35 6.58 0.76 5.12
C LEU A 35 5.44 0.46 4.16
N HIS A 36 4.42 1.32 4.11
CA HIS A 36 3.29 1.19 3.18
C HIS A 36 3.76 1.27 1.72
N LEU A 37 4.58 2.27 1.37
CA LEU A 37 5.18 2.40 0.04
C LEU A 37 6.01 1.16 -0.34
N THR A 38 6.74 0.57 0.61
CA THR A 38 7.52 -0.65 0.37
C THR A 38 6.59 -1.83 0.05
N PHE A 39 5.47 -1.97 0.76
CA PHE A 39 4.47 -3.01 0.46
C PHE A 39 3.85 -2.81 -0.91
N GLU A 40 3.38 -1.60 -1.22
CA GLU A 40 2.80 -1.26 -2.53
C GLU A 40 3.79 -1.57 -3.65
N THR A 41 5.06 -1.21 -3.49
CA THR A 41 6.13 -1.46 -4.46
C THR A 41 6.41 -2.96 -4.64
N ILE A 42 6.32 -3.76 -3.58
CA ILE A 42 6.51 -5.22 -3.68
C ILE A 42 5.33 -5.84 -4.43
N ILE A 43 4.10 -5.42 -4.11
CA ILE A 43 2.88 -5.96 -4.72
C ILE A 43 2.78 -5.54 -6.19
N SER A 44 3.08 -4.29 -6.52
CA SER A 44 2.95 -3.75 -7.89
C SER A 44 3.90 -4.41 -8.89
N LYS A 45 5.07 -4.90 -8.43
CA LYS A 45 5.99 -5.70 -9.26
C LYS A 45 5.39 -7.00 -9.78
N GLU A 46 4.27 -7.46 -9.20
CA GLU A 46 3.57 -8.66 -9.66
C GLU A 46 2.39 -8.36 -10.59
N PHE A 47 2.15 -7.09 -10.91
CA PHE A 47 1.09 -6.72 -11.84
C PHE A 47 1.53 -6.93 -13.27
N VAL A 48 0.56 -7.35 -14.09
CA VAL A 48 0.71 -7.33 -15.54
C VAL A 48 0.15 -6.00 -16.01
N ILE A 49 1.03 -5.15 -16.53
CA ILE A 49 0.72 -3.83 -17.06
C ILE A 49 1.06 -3.88 -18.55
N ASP A 50 0.05 -3.67 -19.39
CA ASP A 50 0.24 -3.50 -20.83
C ASP A 50 0.41 -2.01 -21.18
N ASP A 51 0.67 -1.73 -22.46
CA ASP A 51 0.99 -0.37 -22.93
C ASP A 51 -0.19 0.59 -22.72
N ASP A 52 -1.44 0.11 -22.87
CA ASP A 52 -2.64 0.94 -22.70
C ASP A 52 -2.85 1.29 -21.23
N MET A 53 -2.70 0.29 -20.34
CA MET A 53 -2.77 0.48 -18.89
C MET A 53 -1.65 1.38 -18.36
N ASP A 54 -0.42 1.25 -18.89
CA ASP A 54 0.70 2.13 -18.52
C ASP A 54 0.43 3.58 -18.93
N ALA A 55 -0.04 3.80 -20.17
CA ALA A 55 -0.41 5.12 -20.64
C ALA A 55 -1.52 5.75 -19.80
N ASN A 56 -2.56 4.97 -19.46
CA ASN A 56 -3.64 5.44 -18.60
C ASN A 56 -3.12 5.85 -17.21
N LEU A 57 -2.31 4.99 -16.58
CA LEU A 57 -1.75 5.28 -15.26
C LEU A 57 -0.87 6.55 -15.27
N GLN A 58 -0.05 6.74 -16.31
CA GLN A 58 0.75 7.95 -16.47
C GLN A 58 -0.11 9.20 -16.56
N ASN A 59 -1.20 9.15 -17.34
CA ASN A 59 -2.15 10.27 -17.45
C ASN A 59 -2.82 10.56 -16.11
N THR A 60 -3.30 9.54 -15.39
CA THR A 60 -3.91 9.72 -14.05
C THR A 60 -2.91 10.34 -13.07
N ILE A 61 -1.64 9.92 -13.08
CA ILE A 61 -0.60 10.51 -12.24
C ILE A 61 -0.38 11.99 -12.58
N GLU A 62 -0.38 12.33 -13.87
CA GLU A 62 -0.28 13.71 -14.31
C GLU A 62 -1.48 14.55 -13.86
N ASP A 63 -2.69 14.00 -13.94
CA ASP A 63 -3.91 14.67 -13.49
C ASP A 63 -3.92 14.92 -11.98
N VAL A 64 -3.46 13.94 -11.19
CA VAL A 64 -3.28 14.11 -9.74
C VAL A 64 -2.27 15.22 -9.45
N LYS A 65 -1.12 15.22 -10.15
CA LYS A 65 -0.07 16.25 -9.96
C LYS A 65 -0.55 17.66 -10.32
N ASN A 66 -1.37 17.75 -11.35
CA ASN A 66 -1.94 19.02 -11.83
C ASN A 66 -3.19 19.45 -11.04
N ASN A 67 -3.68 18.61 -10.11
CA ASN A 67 -4.93 18.80 -9.38
C ASN A 67 -6.14 18.95 -10.31
N THR A 68 -6.12 18.25 -11.45
CA THR A 68 -7.20 18.25 -12.46
C THR A 68 -8.17 17.08 -12.29
N ILE A 69 -7.78 16.06 -11.54
CA ILE A 69 -8.65 14.92 -11.21
C ILE A 69 -9.84 15.36 -10.35
N SER A 70 -11.05 14.92 -10.71
CA SER A 70 -12.26 15.16 -9.91
C SER A 70 -12.62 13.96 -9.05
N TYR A 71 -13.45 14.17 -8.02
CA TYR A 71 -14.00 13.08 -7.22
C TYR A 71 -14.83 12.10 -8.07
N ASN A 72 -15.51 12.59 -9.11
CA ASN A 72 -16.32 11.75 -9.97
C ASN A 72 -15.46 10.80 -10.81
N ASP A 73 -14.26 11.25 -11.21
CA ASP A 73 -13.30 10.42 -11.96
C ASP A 73 -12.71 9.32 -11.07
N ILE A 74 -12.58 9.59 -9.76
CA ILE A 74 -12.15 8.60 -8.76
C ILE A 74 -13.26 7.59 -8.47
N GLU A 75 -14.50 8.04 -8.31
CA GLU A 75 -15.64 7.18 -7.97
C GLU A 75 -16.07 6.30 -9.16
N ASN A 76 -15.98 6.83 -10.37
CA ASN A 76 -16.27 6.12 -11.62
C ASN A 76 -14.97 5.85 -12.39
N CYS A 77 -14.04 5.15 -11.72
CA CYS A 77 -12.77 4.85 -12.33
C CYS A 77 -12.94 4.02 -13.61
N ASP A 78 -12.03 4.22 -14.56
CA ASP A 78 -12.01 3.52 -15.84
C ASP A 78 -11.71 2.01 -15.70
N GLU A 79 -11.91 1.27 -16.79
CA GLU A 79 -11.74 -0.18 -16.84
C GLU A 79 -10.30 -0.61 -16.51
N GLU A 80 -9.30 0.18 -16.92
CA GLU A 80 -7.89 -0.07 -16.65
C GLU A 80 -7.59 0.07 -15.15
N THR A 81 -8.11 1.12 -14.51
CA THR A 81 -7.99 1.34 -13.07
C THR A 81 -8.71 0.23 -12.28
N GLU A 82 -9.91 -0.18 -12.70
CA GLU A 82 -10.61 -1.32 -12.11
C GLU A 82 -9.80 -2.62 -12.22
N ALA A 83 -9.19 -2.86 -13.39
CA ALA A 83 -8.34 -4.03 -13.61
C ALA A 83 -7.11 -4.02 -12.69
N LEU A 84 -6.46 -2.87 -12.48
CA LEU A 84 -5.36 -2.73 -11.52
C LEU A 84 -5.82 -3.02 -10.08
N LEU A 85 -6.96 -2.46 -9.67
CA LEU A 85 -7.54 -2.71 -8.35
C LEU A 85 -7.87 -4.18 -8.15
N TYR A 86 -8.40 -4.84 -9.17
CA TYR A 86 -8.65 -6.28 -9.14
C TYR A 86 -7.34 -7.08 -8.95
N GLN A 87 -6.29 -6.76 -9.72
CA GLN A 87 -4.98 -7.40 -9.58
C GLN A 87 -4.40 -7.20 -8.17
N CYS A 88 -4.44 -5.98 -7.64
CA CYS A 88 -3.98 -5.65 -6.29
C CYS A 88 -4.73 -6.47 -5.23
N ASN A 89 -6.05 -6.41 -5.22
CA ASN A 89 -6.89 -7.14 -4.26
C ASN A 89 -6.70 -8.65 -4.34
N LYS A 90 -6.53 -9.19 -5.54
CA LYS A 90 -6.23 -10.61 -5.75
C LYS A 90 -4.89 -10.98 -5.11
N LYS A 91 -3.85 -10.16 -5.26
CA LYS A 91 -2.54 -10.39 -4.63
C LYS A 91 -2.60 -10.26 -3.12
N LEU A 92 -3.27 -9.24 -2.58
CA LEU A 92 -3.46 -9.07 -1.14
C LEU A 92 -4.13 -10.30 -0.51
N LYS A 93 -5.21 -10.83 -1.11
CA LYS A 93 -5.86 -12.08 -0.65
C LYS A 93 -4.94 -13.29 -0.72
N GLN A 94 -4.13 -13.42 -1.77
CA GLN A 94 -3.15 -14.50 -1.88
C GLN A 94 -2.10 -14.42 -0.76
N TYR A 95 -1.63 -13.21 -0.43
CA TYR A 95 -0.69 -12.98 0.64
C TYR A 95 -1.28 -13.27 2.01
N GLU A 96 -2.52 -12.82 2.27
CA GLU A 96 -3.22 -13.07 3.53
C GLU A 96 -3.31 -14.57 3.86
N GLY A 97 -3.50 -15.41 2.83
CA GLY A 97 -3.56 -16.87 2.96
C GLY A 97 -2.23 -17.58 3.25
N ARG A 98 -1.08 -16.89 3.25
CA ARG A 98 0.25 -17.52 3.43
C ARG A 98 0.60 -17.86 4.89
N GLY A 99 -0.20 -17.42 5.85
CA GLY A 99 -0.02 -17.71 7.27
C GLY A 99 -0.29 -16.51 8.18
N SER A 100 -0.23 -16.72 9.50
CA SER A 100 -0.54 -15.69 10.51
C SER A 100 0.32 -14.44 10.36
N THR A 101 1.61 -14.61 10.06
CA THR A 101 2.54 -13.50 9.84
C THR A 101 2.14 -12.65 8.63
N ALA A 102 1.85 -13.29 7.49
CA ALA A 102 1.44 -12.56 6.29
C ALA A 102 0.09 -11.87 6.50
N LYS A 103 -0.85 -12.53 7.19
CA LYS A 103 -2.12 -11.93 7.59
C LYS A 103 -1.93 -10.66 8.42
N LEU A 104 -1.02 -10.65 9.40
CA LEU A 104 -0.71 -9.47 10.19
C LEU A 104 -0.21 -8.30 9.32
N TRP A 105 0.67 -8.57 8.36
CA TRP A 105 1.16 -7.54 7.43
C TRP A 105 0.06 -6.99 6.50
N ILE A 106 -0.85 -7.85 6.04
CA ILE A 106 -2.00 -7.42 5.23
C ILE A 106 -3.01 -6.63 6.07
N GLN A 107 -3.24 -7.01 7.33
CA GLN A 107 -4.05 -6.24 8.26
C GLN A 107 -3.46 -4.84 8.50
N TYR A 108 -2.15 -4.76 8.69
CA TYR A 108 -1.43 -3.48 8.75
C TYR A 108 -1.66 -2.64 7.48
N PHE A 109 -1.52 -3.25 6.30
CA PHE A 109 -1.69 -2.58 5.01
C PHE A 109 -3.08 -1.95 4.84
N HIS A 110 -4.14 -2.60 5.32
CA HIS A 110 -5.52 -2.07 5.24
C HIS A 110 -5.87 -0.98 6.27
N MET A 111 -5.09 -0.83 7.35
CA MET A 111 -5.39 0.14 8.41
C MET A 111 -4.79 1.53 8.19
N VAL A 112 -3.80 1.63 7.30
CA VAL A 112 -3.15 2.89 6.92
C VAL A 112 -3.87 3.47 5.71
#